data_AF-A0A0D0ESW6-F1
#
_entry.id   AF-A0A0D0ESW6-F1
#
_cell.length_a   1.000
_cell.length_b   1.000
_cell.length_c   1.000
_cell.angle_alpha   90.00
_cell.angle_beta   90.00
_cell.angle_gamma   90.00
#
_symmetry.space_group_name_H-M   'P 1'
#
loop_
_entity.id
_entity.type
_entity.pdbx_description
1 polymer ?
#
loop_
_entity_poly.entity_id
_entity_poly.type
_entity_poly.pdbx_seq_one_letter_code
_entity_poly.pdbx_strand_id
1 'polypeptide(L)'
;MKILVNIFFLMFFVLIPVLHAQEKADTSGLKTYSSSVFDTKDTALSIVSTVNKKSTDQLQLEQVQQLSQGVLIQQIGNFNAVRADLDANKVNVTVSQKGDFNELLLVKDAKTISQTISQQGKNNSISDYSFRTNYDVKTEMIQNGNDQKIQSYGTNSISKDMKITQNGNGSAIIILNKLN
;
A
#
# COMPACT_ATOMS: atom_id res chain seq x y z
N MET A 1 -77.49 24.90 -19.16
CA MET A 1 -76.81 23.65 -18.72
C MET A 1 -75.34 23.63 -19.18
N LYS A 2 -74.50 24.58 -18.71
CA LYS A 2 -73.02 24.55 -18.87
C LYS A 2 -72.26 25.28 -17.73
N ILE A 3 -72.96 25.99 -16.84
CA ILE A 3 -72.35 26.76 -15.74
C ILE A 3 -72.36 26.01 -14.39
N LEU A 4 -73.22 25.00 -14.21
CA LEU A 4 -73.22 24.17 -13.00
C LEU A 4 -72.09 23.12 -12.95
N VAL A 5 -71.50 22.77 -14.09
CA VAL A 5 -70.44 21.73 -14.16
C VAL A 5 -69.06 22.29 -13.77
N ASN A 6 -68.84 23.61 -13.89
CA ASN A 6 -67.56 24.24 -13.55
C ASN A 6 -67.42 24.62 -12.07
N ILE A 7 -68.51 24.69 -11.30
CA ILE A 7 -68.46 24.91 -9.85
C ILE A 7 -68.18 23.59 -9.11
N PHE A 8 -68.58 22.46 -9.69
CA PHE A 8 -68.30 21.13 -9.11
C PHE A 8 -66.82 20.74 -9.20
N PHE A 9 -66.08 21.29 -10.19
CA PHE A 9 -64.64 21.03 -10.33
C PHE A 9 -63.76 21.97 -9.47
N LEU A 10 -64.29 23.15 -9.08
CA LEU A 10 -63.56 24.10 -8.23
C LEU A 10 -63.72 23.79 -6.72
N MET A 11 -64.75 23.03 -6.33
CA MET A 11 -65.04 22.70 -4.94
C MET A 11 -64.47 21.34 -4.48
N PHE A 12 -63.68 20.66 -5.33
CA PHE A 12 -63.01 19.40 -4.98
C PHE A 12 -61.54 19.58 -4.54
N PHE A 13 -60.99 20.79 -4.64
CA PHE A 13 -59.57 21.06 -4.33
C PHE A 13 -59.31 21.56 -2.90
N VAL A 14 -60.33 21.66 -2.03
CA VAL A 14 -60.22 22.32 -0.69
C VAL A 14 -60.33 21.32 0.48
N LEU A 15 -60.31 20.01 0.24
CA LEU A 15 -60.39 18.99 1.30
C LEU A 15 -59.19 18.04 1.31
N ILE A 16 -57.97 18.59 1.20
CA ILE A 16 -56.76 17.86 1.59
C ILE A 16 -56.57 18.09 3.10
N PRO A 17 -56.80 17.09 3.97
CA PRO A 17 -56.26 17.18 5.32
C PRO A 17 -54.73 17.20 5.19
N VAL A 18 -54.13 18.28 5.68
CA VAL A 18 -52.68 18.37 5.89
C VAL A 18 -52.33 17.33 6.96
N LEU A 19 -52.04 16.10 6.52
CA LEU A 19 -51.43 15.09 7.35
C LEU A 19 -49.98 15.50 7.56
N HIS A 20 -49.75 16.29 8.61
CA HIS A 20 -48.44 16.36 9.25
C HIS A 20 -48.20 15.04 9.99
N ALA A 21 -47.91 13.98 9.25
CA ALA A 21 -47.23 12.81 9.79
C ALA A 21 -45.74 13.15 9.91
N GLN A 22 -45.40 14.03 10.85
CA GLN A 22 -44.08 13.96 11.45
C GLN A 22 -44.21 13.01 12.62
N GLU A 23 -43.65 11.82 12.46
CA GLU A 23 -43.20 11.03 13.60
C GLU A 23 -42.33 11.98 14.43
N LYS A 24 -42.77 12.31 15.65
CA LYS A 24 -41.84 12.72 16.68
C LYS A 24 -40.88 11.54 16.80
N ALA A 25 -39.72 11.65 16.16
CA ALA A 25 -38.59 10.82 16.49
C ALA A 25 -38.41 11.01 17.99
N ASP A 26 -38.78 9.97 18.73
CA ASP A 26 -38.54 9.88 20.14
C ASP A 26 -37.01 9.97 20.29
N THR A 27 -36.50 11.15 20.67
CA THR A 27 -35.07 11.37 20.89
C THR A 27 -34.59 10.68 22.17
N SER A 28 -35.40 9.79 22.75
CA SER A 28 -35.07 8.90 23.86
C SER A 28 -34.23 7.68 23.43
N GLY A 29 -33.35 7.84 22.44
CA GLY A 29 -32.52 6.73 21.94
C GLY A 29 -31.18 7.09 21.29
N LEU A 30 -30.96 8.34 20.86
CA LEU A 30 -29.64 8.74 20.35
C LEU A 30 -28.92 9.57 21.41
N LYS A 31 -28.16 8.88 22.27
CA LYS A 31 -27.05 9.55 22.96
C LYS A 31 -26.10 10.02 21.87
N THR A 32 -26.15 11.30 21.54
CA THR A 32 -25.04 11.95 20.85
C THR A 32 -23.83 11.72 21.74
N TYR A 33 -22.97 10.77 21.35
CA TYR A 33 -21.64 10.67 21.92
C TYR A 33 -20.88 11.89 21.41
N SER A 34 -21.14 13.04 22.04
CA SER A 34 -20.20 14.14 22.02
C SER A 34 -18.97 13.61 22.74
N SER A 35 -18.01 13.09 21.98
CA SER A 35 -16.67 12.85 22.49
C SER A 35 -16.05 14.24 22.67
N SER A 36 -16.35 14.87 23.81
CA SER A 36 -15.77 16.13 24.29
C SER A 36 -14.27 16.01 24.61
N VAL A 37 -13.61 15.07 23.96
CA VAL A 37 -12.20 14.72 24.12
C VAL A 37 -11.32 15.70 23.34
N PHE A 38 -11.89 16.42 22.36
CA PHE A 38 -11.18 17.36 21.50
C PHE A 38 -11.57 18.84 21.71
N ASP A 39 -12.45 19.15 22.66
CA ASP A 39 -12.93 20.53 22.86
C ASP A 39 -11.90 21.45 23.51
N THR A 40 -10.83 20.89 24.08
CA THR A 40 -9.76 21.68 24.69
C THR A 40 -8.44 21.38 23.97
N LYS A 41 -7.74 22.42 23.50
CA LYS A 41 -6.44 22.27 22.82
C LYS A 41 -5.44 21.46 23.66
N ASP A 42 -5.52 21.57 24.98
CA ASP A 42 -4.68 20.86 25.93
C ASP A 42 -4.97 19.35 26.01
N THR A 43 -6.24 18.93 25.87
CA THR A 43 -6.61 17.50 25.87
C THR A 43 -6.27 16.81 24.55
N ALA A 44 -6.43 17.51 23.42
CA ALA A 44 -5.97 17.04 22.12
C ALA A 44 -4.44 16.83 22.08
N LEU A 45 -3.67 17.76 22.68
CA LEU A 45 -2.21 17.66 22.77
C LEU A 45 -1.75 16.52 23.70
N SER A 46 -2.48 16.25 24.78
CA SER A 46 -2.24 15.11 25.66
C SER A 46 -2.48 13.77 24.98
N ILE A 47 -3.47 13.66 24.08
CA ILE A 47 -3.76 12.42 23.36
C ILE A 47 -2.72 12.17 22.28
N VAL A 48 -2.31 13.20 21.53
CA VAL A 48 -1.22 13.08 20.55
C VAL A 48 0.09 12.68 21.22
N SER A 49 0.41 13.24 22.39
CA SER A 49 1.63 12.88 23.12
C SER A 49 1.56 11.46 23.74
N THR A 50 0.39 11.01 24.18
CA THR A 50 0.20 9.65 24.74
C THR A 50 0.19 8.57 23.65
N VAL A 51 -0.34 8.87 22.46
CA VAL A 51 -0.26 7.99 21.27
C VAL A 51 1.19 7.88 20.80
N ASN A 52 1.95 8.98 20.75
CA ASN A 52 3.38 8.91 20.42
C ASN A 52 4.22 8.18 21.48
N LYS A 53 3.90 8.31 22.78
CA LYS A 53 4.68 7.63 23.84
C LYS A 53 4.47 6.12 23.88
N LYS A 54 3.23 5.63 23.74
CA LYS A 54 2.96 4.18 23.75
C LYS A 54 3.51 3.45 22.51
N SER A 55 3.70 4.16 21.40
CA SER A 55 4.32 3.58 20.20
C SER A 55 5.85 3.63 20.22
N THR A 56 6.49 4.45 21.06
CA THR A 56 7.96 4.59 21.04
C THR A 56 8.65 3.74 22.11
N ASP A 57 8.05 3.58 23.29
CA ASP A 57 8.68 2.83 24.40
C ASP A 57 8.47 1.31 24.32
N GLN A 58 7.51 0.82 23.51
CA GLN A 58 7.38 -0.60 23.15
C GLN A 58 8.04 -0.97 21.81
N LEU A 59 8.69 -0.01 21.15
CA LEU A 59 9.61 -0.24 20.02
C LEU A 59 11.08 -0.20 20.46
N GLN A 60 11.37 -0.36 21.76
CA GLN A 60 12.68 -0.81 22.23
C GLN A 60 12.86 -2.27 21.81
N LEU A 61 13.19 -2.42 20.52
CA LEU A 61 13.57 -3.65 19.89
C LEU A 61 14.95 -4.04 20.44
N GLU A 62 14.96 -4.79 21.54
CA GLU A 62 16.10 -5.58 22.02
C GLU A 62 16.52 -6.71 21.02
N GLN A 63 16.31 -6.49 19.70
CA GLN A 63 16.73 -7.37 18.61
C GLN A 63 17.55 -6.62 17.53
N VAL A 64 18.10 -5.42 17.81
CA VAL A 64 18.96 -4.71 16.84
C VAL A 64 20.39 -5.30 16.75
N GLN A 65 20.74 -6.35 17.51
CA GLN A 65 22.09 -6.94 17.46
C GLN A 65 22.20 -8.43 17.12
N GLN A 66 21.11 -9.16 16.84
CA GLN A 66 21.19 -10.50 16.28
C GLN A 66 20.01 -10.77 15.34
N LEU A 67 20.28 -11.27 14.12
CA LEU A 67 19.37 -11.66 13.01
C LEU A 67 19.33 -10.72 11.78
N SER A 68 20.48 -10.41 11.16
CA SER A 68 20.52 -9.83 9.80
C SER A 68 20.29 -10.87 8.68
N GLN A 69 19.42 -11.84 8.93
CA GLN A 69 18.98 -12.84 7.95
C GLN A 69 17.47 -12.71 7.79
N GLY A 70 17.01 -12.41 6.57
CA GLY A 70 15.59 -12.31 6.27
C GLY A 70 15.26 -11.45 5.06
N VAL A 71 13.97 -11.21 4.91
CA VAL A 71 13.38 -10.36 3.88
C VAL A 71 12.65 -9.21 4.57
N LEU A 72 13.07 -7.98 4.30
CA LEU A 72 12.47 -6.76 4.83
C LEU A 72 11.71 -6.06 3.70
N ILE A 73 10.41 -5.80 3.90
CA ILE A 73 9.54 -5.20 2.89
C ILE A 73 8.85 -3.99 3.49
N GLN A 74 9.01 -2.84 2.85
CA GLN A 74 8.27 -1.62 3.13
C GLN A 74 7.45 -1.22 1.90
N GLN A 75 6.14 -1.01 2.10
CA GLN A 75 5.21 -0.59 1.05
C GLN A 75 4.46 0.65 1.53
N ILE A 76 4.52 1.73 0.74
CA ILE A 76 3.86 3.00 1.03
C ILE A 76 3.04 3.39 -0.21
N GLY A 77 1.72 3.41 -0.07
CA GLY A 77 0.76 3.65 -1.15
C GLY A 77 -0.12 2.41 -1.42
N ASN A 78 -0.90 2.43 -2.49
CA ASN A 78 -1.95 1.43 -2.72
C ASN A 78 -1.52 0.36 -3.72
N PHE A 79 -2.00 -0.87 -3.50
CA PHE A 79 -1.85 -1.99 -4.46
C PHE A 79 -0.40 -2.30 -4.87
N ASN A 80 0.56 -2.05 -3.98
CA ASN A 80 1.90 -2.58 -4.17
C ASN A 80 1.92 -4.08 -3.84
N ALA A 81 2.67 -4.87 -4.59
CA ALA A 81 2.77 -6.31 -4.41
C ALA A 81 4.22 -6.79 -4.42
N VAL A 82 4.53 -7.74 -3.53
CA VAL A 82 5.81 -8.45 -3.48
C VAL A 82 5.55 -9.94 -3.35
N ARG A 83 6.17 -10.73 -4.23
CA ARG A 83 6.30 -12.18 -4.10
C ARG A 83 7.79 -12.54 -4.11
N ALA A 84 8.23 -13.27 -3.10
CA ALA A 84 9.61 -13.70 -2.96
C ALA A 84 9.69 -15.18 -2.60
N ASP A 85 10.12 -15.99 -3.58
CA ASP A 85 10.39 -17.42 -3.44
C ASP A 85 11.92 -17.59 -3.43
N LEU A 86 12.53 -17.68 -2.23
CA LEU A 86 13.98 -17.60 -2.04
C LEU A 86 14.52 -18.85 -1.33
N ASP A 87 15.51 -19.50 -1.91
CA ASP A 87 16.24 -20.64 -1.36
C ASP A 87 17.75 -20.34 -1.36
N ALA A 88 18.35 -20.25 -0.17
CA ALA A 88 19.78 -20.03 0.02
C ALA A 88 20.22 -20.28 1.47
N ASN A 89 21.53 -20.51 1.67
CA ASN A 89 22.11 -20.62 3.01
C ASN A 89 22.04 -19.31 3.81
N LYS A 90 22.02 -18.17 3.12
CA LYS A 90 21.89 -16.84 3.71
C LYS A 90 21.06 -15.94 2.81
N VAL A 91 20.03 -15.33 3.37
CA VAL A 91 19.14 -14.39 2.68
C VAL A 91 19.15 -13.04 3.39
N ASN A 92 19.41 -11.97 2.65
CA ASN A 92 19.24 -10.59 3.07
C ASN A 92 18.63 -9.81 1.90
N VAL A 93 17.32 -9.65 1.92
CA VAL A 93 16.60 -8.91 0.87
C VAL A 93 15.91 -7.72 1.49
N THR A 94 16.12 -6.54 0.95
CA THR A 94 15.41 -5.32 1.35
C THR A 94 14.62 -4.79 0.17
N VAL A 95 13.34 -4.53 0.37
CA VAL A 95 12.41 -4.01 -0.64
C VAL A 95 11.75 -2.75 -0.10
N SER A 96 11.82 -1.66 -0.87
CA SER A 96 11.08 -0.42 -0.61
C SER A 96 10.25 -0.06 -1.84
N GLN A 97 8.92 -0.08 -1.69
CA GLN A 97 7.96 0.34 -2.71
C GLN A 97 7.24 1.60 -2.22
N LYS A 98 7.41 2.70 -2.94
CA LYS A 98 6.79 4.00 -2.64
C LYS A 98 6.00 4.51 -3.84
N GLY A 99 4.68 4.50 -3.71
CA GLY A 99 3.71 4.88 -4.73
C GLY A 99 2.65 3.80 -4.88
N ASP A 100 2.02 3.72 -6.06
CA ASP A 100 0.87 2.83 -6.28
C ASP A 100 1.16 1.80 -7.36
N PHE A 101 0.61 0.58 -7.24
CA PHE A 101 0.68 -0.46 -8.27
C PHE A 101 2.11 -0.91 -8.63
N ASN A 102 3.07 -0.85 -7.71
CA ASN A 102 4.39 -1.41 -7.96
C ASN A 102 4.40 -2.91 -7.67
N GLU A 103 5.01 -3.69 -8.55
CA GLU A 103 5.05 -5.14 -8.47
C GLU A 103 6.50 -5.65 -8.43
N LEU A 104 6.75 -6.61 -7.56
CA LEU A 104 8.03 -7.31 -7.46
C LEU A 104 7.82 -8.81 -7.39
N LEU A 105 8.51 -9.54 -8.27
CA LEU A 105 8.61 -10.99 -8.25
C LEU A 105 10.08 -11.40 -8.18
N LEU A 106 10.46 -12.06 -7.09
CA LEU A 106 11.77 -12.67 -6.89
C LEU A 106 11.61 -14.19 -6.82
N VAL A 107 12.30 -14.92 -7.68
CA VAL A 107 12.40 -16.38 -7.61
C VAL A 107 13.88 -16.75 -7.68
N LYS A 108 14.45 -17.19 -6.56
CA LYS A 108 15.90 -17.37 -6.41
C LYS A 108 16.24 -18.67 -5.71
N ASP A 109 17.20 -19.39 -6.27
CA ASP A 109 17.88 -20.54 -5.68
C ASP A 109 19.39 -20.34 -5.89
N ALA A 110 20.10 -20.01 -4.81
CA ALA A 110 21.49 -19.56 -4.83
C ALA A 110 22.28 -19.91 -3.55
N LYS A 111 23.62 -19.77 -3.59
CA LYS A 111 24.45 -19.98 -2.38
C LYS A 111 24.14 -18.96 -1.27
N THR A 112 24.12 -17.68 -1.65
CA THR A 112 23.73 -16.56 -0.79
C THR A 112 22.95 -15.54 -1.60
N ILE A 113 22.00 -14.84 -0.96
CA ILE A 113 21.17 -13.82 -1.57
C ILE A 113 21.29 -12.54 -0.74
N SER A 114 21.70 -11.45 -1.38
CA SER A 114 21.84 -10.12 -0.80
C SER A 114 21.31 -9.07 -1.78
N GLN A 115 20.00 -8.79 -1.77
CA GLN A 115 19.38 -7.90 -2.75
C GLN A 115 18.77 -6.65 -2.12
N THR A 116 18.86 -5.54 -2.85
CA THR A 116 18.17 -4.30 -2.49
C THR A 116 17.31 -3.85 -3.67
N ILE A 117 16.02 -3.66 -3.42
CA ILE A 117 15.05 -3.21 -4.40
C ILE A 117 14.41 -1.91 -3.92
N SER A 118 14.39 -0.90 -4.79
CA SER A 118 13.70 0.37 -4.56
C SER A 118 12.85 0.72 -5.76
N GLN A 119 11.53 0.76 -5.60
CA GLN A 119 10.59 1.18 -6.64
C GLN A 119 9.85 2.44 -6.16
N GLN A 120 10.11 3.57 -6.81
CA GLN A 120 9.47 4.85 -6.53
C GLN A 120 8.66 5.31 -7.74
N GLY A 121 7.35 5.48 -7.53
CA GLY A 121 6.39 5.95 -8.52
C GLY A 121 5.24 4.97 -8.73
N LYS A 122 4.67 4.93 -9.93
CA LYS A 122 3.46 4.15 -10.23
C LYS A 122 3.70 3.10 -11.31
N ASN A 123 3.07 1.93 -11.13
CA ASN A 123 3.05 0.88 -12.15
C ASN A 123 4.45 0.41 -12.59
N ASN A 124 5.41 0.36 -11.65
CA ASN A 124 6.72 -0.21 -11.93
C ASN A 124 6.72 -1.72 -11.62
N SER A 125 7.42 -2.51 -12.43
CA SER A 125 7.46 -3.96 -12.28
C SER A 125 8.89 -4.50 -12.37
N ILE A 126 9.24 -5.41 -11.45
CA ILE A 126 10.51 -6.15 -11.48
C ILE A 126 10.20 -7.64 -11.42
N SER A 127 10.78 -8.42 -12.33
CA SER A 127 10.80 -9.89 -12.26
C SER A 127 12.23 -10.38 -12.35
N ASP A 128 12.70 -11.05 -11.31
CA ASP A 128 14.09 -11.48 -11.20
C ASP A 128 14.19 -12.96 -10.83
N TYR A 129 14.69 -13.74 -11.77
CA TYR A 129 14.75 -15.20 -11.72
C TYR A 129 16.20 -15.68 -11.67
N SER A 130 16.51 -16.58 -10.75
CA SER A 130 17.75 -17.34 -10.75
C SER A 130 17.50 -18.73 -10.18
N PHE A 131 17.89 -19.77 -10.92
CA PHE A 131 17.63 -21.15 -10.53
C PHE A 131 18.96 -21.89 -10.34
N ARG A 132 19.09 -22.59 -9.21
CA ARG A 132 20.17 -23.54 -8.91
C ARG A 132 21.57 -23.00 -9.21
N THR A 133 21.84 -21.76 -8.79
CA THR A 133 23.16 -21.14 -9.01
C THR A 133 24.10 -21.39 -7.85
N ASN A 134 25.35 -21.77 -8.14
CA ASN A 134 26.40 -21.86 -7.13
C ASN A 134 27.02 -20.48 -6.80
N TYR A 135 26.57 -19.42 -7.48
CA TYR A 135 27.05 -18.06 -7.29
C TYR A 135 26.30 -17.34 -6.16
N ASP A 136 26.98 -16.36 -5.56
CA ASP A 136 26.32 -15.40 -4.68
C ASP A 136 25.49 -14.42 -5.54
N VAL A 137 24.25 -14.18 -5.14
CA VAL A 137 23.40 -13.14 -5.72
C VAL A 137 23.54 -11.89 -4.88
N LYS A 138 24.18 -10.84 -5.40
CA LYS A 138 24.16 -9.53 -4.78
C LYS A 138 23.87 -8.44 -5.81
N THR A 139 22.64 -7.94 -5.78
CA THR A 139 22.16 -6.99 -6.80
C THR A 139 21.36 -5.88 -6.18
N GLU A 140 21.42 -4.72 -6.82
CA GLU A 140 20.60 -3.57 -6.48
C GLU A 140 19.77 -3.16 -7.69
N MET A 141 18.45 -3.03 -7.53
CA MET A 141 17.53 -2.64 -8.59
C MET A 141 16.71 -1.44 -8.14
N ILE A 142 16.90 -0.30 -8.81
CA ILE A 142 16.26 0.96 -8.50
C ILE A 142 15.42 1.41 -9.70
N GLN A 143 14.15 1.70 -9.47
CA GLN A 143 13.23 2.28 -10.42
C GLN A 143 12.70 3.61 -9.86
N ASN A 144 12.94 4.71 -10.58
CA ASN A 144 12.46 6.05 -10.23
C ASN A 144 11.64 6.63 -11.39
N GLY A 145 10.32 6.58 -11.27
CA GLY A 145 9.37 7.07 -12.27
C GLY A 145 8.18 6.13 -12.42
N ASN A 146 7.54 6.12 -13.59
CA ASN A 146 6.32 5.35 -13.82
C ASN A 146 6.44 4.38 -15.00
N ASP A 147 5.66 3.31 -14.97
CA ASP A 147 5.54 2.36 -16.08
C ASP A 147 6.88 1.73 -16.49
N GLN A 148 7.78 1.54 -15.53
CA GLN A 148 9.10 0.97 -15.75
C GLN A 148 9.10 -0.54 -15.54
N LYS A 149 9.88 -1.28 -16.35
CA LYS A 149 10.02 -2.74 -16.20
C LYS A 149 11.48 -3.18 -16.14
N ILE A 150 11.82 -4.03 -15.17
CA ILE A 150 13.08 -4.80 -15.17
C ILE A 150 12.76 -6.28 -15.21
N GLN A 151 13.40 -7.00 -16.12
CA GLN A 151 13.39 -8.46 -16.15
C GLN A 151 14.82 -8.98 -16.10
N SER A 152 15.12 -9.86 -15.15
CA SER A 152 16.45 -10.44 -14.97
C SER A 152 16.34 -11.96 -14.92
N TYR A 153 17.19 -12.62 -15.69
CA TYR A 153 17.22 -14.07 -15.81
C TYR A 153 18.64 -14.59 -15.61
N GLY A 154 18.80 -15.49 -14.64
CA GLY A 154 20.06 -16.14 -14.31
C GLY A 154 20.97 -15.33 -13.40
N THR A 155 22.09 -15.92 -13.02
CA THR A 155 23.14 -15.29 -12.21
C THR A 155 24.48 -15.94 -12.55
N ASN A 156 25.50 -15.11 -12.80
CA ASN A 156 26.89 -15.50 -13.03
C ASN A 156 27.86 -14.57 -12.27
N SER A 157 29.17 -14.75 -12.51
CA SER A 157 30.22 -13.96 -11.86
C SER A 157 30.14 -12.46 -12.13
N ILE A 158 29.57 -12.03 -13.27
CA ILE A 158 29.41 -10.62 -13.63
C ILE A 158 28.23 -10.00 -12.88
N SER A 159 27.14 -10.75 -12.70
CA SER A 159 25.94 -10.25 -12.02
C SER A 159 26.08 -10.16 -10.50
N LYS A 160 27.16 -10.68 -9.92
CA LYS A 160 27.35 -10.78 -8.46
C LYS A 160 27.30 -9.44 -7.73
N ASP A 161 27.60 -8.32 -8.37
CA ASP A 161 27.56 -6.98 -7.76
C ASP A 161 26.83 -5.97 -8.66
N MET A 162 25.88 -6.45 -9.48
CA MET A 162 25.21 -5.61 -10.47
C MET A 162 24.26 -4.60 -9.81
N LYS A 163 24.38 -3.33 -10.19
CA LYS A 163 23.44 -2.26 -9.86
C LYS A 163 22.74 -1.77 -11.11
N ILE A 164 21.41 -1.78 -11.09
CA ILE A 164 20.55 -1.30 -12.16
C ILE A 164 19.77 -0.12 -11.63
N THR A 165 19.87 1.02 -12.31
CA THR A 165 19.08 2.22 -12.00
C THR A 165 18.33 2.65 -13.24
N GLN A 166 17.01 2.71 -13.14
CA GLN A 166 16.10 3.11 -14.19
C GLN A 166 15.38 4.40 -13.78
N ASN A 167 15.46 5.45 -14.61
CA ASN A 167 14.85 6.75 -14.35
C ASN A 167 13.93 7.15 -15.51
N GLY A 168 12.91 7.97 -15.25
CA GLY A 168 11.97 8.44 -16.28
C GLY A 168 10.73 7.55 -16.39
N ASN A 169 10.02 7.55 -17.53
CA ASN A 169 8.78 6.80 -17.65
C ASN A 169 8.78 5.84 -18.85
N GLY A 170 8.07 4.72 -18.75
CA GLY A 170 7.74 3.85 -19.89
C GLY A 170 8.91 3.09 -20.52
N SER A 171 9.97 2.80 -19.76
CA SER A 171 11.14 2.07 -20.26
C SER A 171 11.22 0.63 -19.72
N ALA A 172 11.94 -0.24 -20.43
CA ALA A 172 12.15 -1.63 -20.02
C ALA A 172 13.63 -2.03 -20.12
N ILE A 173 14.12 -2.77 -19.13
CA ILE A 173 15.45 -3.37 -19.08
C ILE A 173 15.29 -4.89 -19.02
N ILE A 174 16.02 -5.61 -19.88
CA ILE A 174 16.08 -7.08 -19.86
C ILE A 174 17.54 -7.50 -19.70
N ILE A 175 17.79 -8.38 -18.73
CA ILE A 175 19.11 -8.85 -18.34
C ILE A 175 19.13 -10.37 -18.49
N LEU A 176 20.08 -10.86 -19.27
CA LEU A 176 20.27 -12.28 -19.54
C LEU A 176 21.66 -12.70 -19.07
N ASN A 177 21.73 -13.26 -17.87
CA ASN A 177 22.97 -13.79 -17.30
C ASN A 177 23.07 -15.27 -17.66
N LYS A 178 23.75 -15.56 -18.77
CA LYS A 178 24.04 -16.93 -19.18
C LYS A 178 24.95 -17.61 -18.13
N LEU A 179 24.59 -18.83 -17.75
CA LEU A 179 25.47 -19.77 -17.07
C LEU A 179 26.45 -20.29 -18.12
N ASN A 180 27.75 -20.04 -17.94
CA ASN A 180 28.80 -20.64 -18.76
C ASN A 180 29.15 -22.02 -18.22
#